data_AF-A0ABD5VJI8-F1
#
_entry.id   AF-A0ABD5VJI8-F1
#
_cell.length_a   1.000
_cell.length_b   1.000
_cell.length_c   1.000
_cell.angle_alpha   90.00
_cell.angle_beta   90.00
_cell.angle_gamma   90.00
#
_symmetry.space_group_name_H-M   'P 1'
#
loop_
_entity.id
_entity.type
_entity.pdbx_description
1 polymer ?
#
loop_
_entity_poly.entity_id
_entity_poly.type
_entity_poly.pdbx_seq_one_letter_code
_entity_poly.pdbx_strand_id
1 'polypeptide(L)' 'MTKLECPDCGRAIAMHELETRTVAQSTGFRTSYRCPFCRTDFDDIKAMM' A
#
# COMPACT_ATOMS: atom_id res chain seq x y z
N MET A 1 17.04 -4.02 -1.57
CA MET A 1 15.70 -3.49 -1.88
C MET A 1 14.68 -4.29 -1.10
N THR A 2 14.02 -3.69 -0.11
CA THR A 2 12.86 -4.30 0.54
C THR A 2 11.72 -4.34 -0.48
N LYS A 3 11.26 -5.55 -0.82
CA LYS A 3 10.15 -5.79 -1.73
C LYS A 3 8.98 -6.26 -0.88
N LEU A 4 7.83 -5.63 -1.06
CA LEU A 4 6.58 -6.07 -0.47
C LEU A 4 5.92 -7.06 -1.40
N GLU A 5 5.33 -8.12 -0.87
CA GLU A 5 4.52 -9.03 -1.65
C GLU A 5 3.05 -8.72 -1.41
N CYS A 6 2.31 -8.36 -2.45
CA CYS A 6 0.89 -8.01 -2.33
C CYS A 6 0.07 -9.25 -1.92
N PRO A 7 -0.84 -9.17 -0.94
CA PRO A 7 -1.53 -10.36 -0.46
C PRO A 7 -2.65 -10.78 -1.42
N ASP A 8 -3.16 -9.84 -2.23
CA ASP A 8 -4.24 -10.04 -3.20
C ASP A 8 -3.74 -10.65 -4.51
N CYS A 9 -2.60 -10.18 -5.02
CA CYS A 9 -2.10 -10.61 -6.33
C CYS A 9 -0.77 -11.38 -6.28
N GLY A 10 -0.14 -11.52 -5.11
CA GLY A 10 1.12 -12.23 -4.94
C GLY A 10 2.30 -11.61 -5.68
N ARG A 11 2.18 -10.36 -6.15
CA ARG A 11 3.27 -9.67 -6.86
C ARG A 11 4.22 -8.99 -5.88
N ALA A 12 5.51 -9.11 -6.16
CA ALA A 12 6.53 -8.30 -5.55
C ALA A 12 6.46 -6.86 -6.07
N ILE A 13 6.27 -5.91 -5.15
CA ILE A 13 6.18 -4.48 -5.38
C ILE A 13 7.33 -3.83 -4.61
N ALA A 14 8.07 -2.93 -5.25
CA ALA A 14 9.04 -2.16 -4.49
C ALA A 14 8.33 -1.06 -3.69
N MET A 15 8.84 -0.77 -2.49
CA MET A 15 8.24 0.22 -1.60
C MET A 15 8.14 1.63 -2.20
N HIS A 16 8.98 1.96 -3.19
CA HIS A 16 8.93 3.22 -3.96
C HIS A 16 7.94 3.21 -5.13
N GLU A 17 7.45 2.03 -5.55
CA GLU A 17 6.42 1.89 -6.58
C GLU A 17 5.00 1.93 -5.98
N LEU A 18 4.88 1.84 -4.65
CA LEU A 18 3.59 1.92 -3.97
C LEU A 18 3.03 3.34 -4.06
N GLU A 19 1.78 3.43 -4.48
CA GLU A 19 1.06 4.70 -4.48
C GLU A 19 0.57 5.01 -3.07
N THR A 20 1.10 6.06 -2.45
CA THR A 20 0.62 6.51 -1.14
C THR A 20 -0.57 7.44 -1.35
N ARG A 21 -1.71 7.08 -0.78
CA ARG A 21 -2.95 7.84 -0.85
C ARG A 21 -3.38 8.28 0.54
N THR A 22 -3.25 9.57 0.79
CA THR A 22 -3.79 10.21 2.00
C THR A 22 -5.16 10.81 1.70
N VAL A 23 -6.15 10.42 2.51
CA VAL A 23 -7.52 10.92 2.42
C VAL A 23 -7.84 11.67 3.70
N ALA A 24 -8.32 12.91 3.57
CA ALA A 24 -8.85 13.68 4.68
C ALA A 24 -10.20 13.08 5.13
N GLN A 25 -10.34 12.83 6.42
CA GLN A 25 -11.54 12.31 7.06
C GLN A 25 -12.01 13.30 8.14
N SER A 26 -13.25 13.18 8.59
CA SER A 26 -13.82 14.07 9.61
C SER A 26 -13.01 14.10 10.92
N THR A 27 -12.30 13.02 11.25
CA THR A 27 -11.49 12.87 12.48
C THR A 27 -9.98 12.93 12.22
N GLY A 28 -9.52 13.31 11.02
CA GLY A 28 -8.09 13.47 10.72
C GLY A 28 -7.72 13.07 9.29
N PHE A 29 -6.63 12.33 9.14
CA PHE A 29 -6.13 11.85 7.86
C PHE A 29 -5.88 10.36 7.91
N ARG A 30 -6.26 9.64 6.87
CA ARG A 30 -5.91 8.23 6.70
C ARG A 30 -4.99 8.08 5.51
N THR A 31 -3.84 7.47 5.74
CA THR A 31 -2.85 7.17 4.71
C THR A 31 -2.92 5.70 4.40
N SER A 32 -3.29 5.39 3.18
CA SER A 32 -3.35 4.04 2.64
C SER A 32 -2.33 3.91 1.50
N TYR A 33 -1.91 2.69 1.23
CA TYR A 33 -1.02 2.33 0.15
C TYR A 33 -1.81 1.54 -0.88
N ARG A 34 -1.65 1.89 -2.15
CA ARG A 34 -2.28 1.19 -3.26
C ARG A 34 -1.23 0.41 -4.05
N CYS A 35 -1.55 -0.85 -4.32
CA CYS A 35 -0.79 -1.68 -5.24
C CYS A 35 -0.98 -1.19 -6.68
N PRO A 36 0.10 -0.92 -7.45
CA PRO A 36 -0.02 -0.45 -8.84
C PRO A 36 -0.55 -1.54 -9.80
N PHE A 37 -0.48 -2.82 -9.43
CA PHE A 37 -0.89 -3.93 -10.30
C PHE A 37 -2.38 -4.27 -10.16
N CYS A 38 -2.83 -4.59 -8.95
CA CYS A 38 -4.23 -4.97 -8.68
C CYS A 38 -5.10 -3.81 -8.19
N ARG A 39 -4.49 -2.65 -7.88
CA ARG A 39 -5.15 -1.46 -7.31
C ARG A 39 -5.79 -1.69 -5.94
N THR A 40 -5.46 -2.78 -5.26
CA THR A 40 -5.83 -3.04 -3.86
C THR A 40 -5.23 -1.97 -2.96
N ASP A 41 -6.06 -1.39 -2.11
CA ASP A 41 -5.67 -0.47 -1.05
C ASP A 41 -5.48 -1.19 0.29
N PHE A 42 -4.44 -0.81 1.03
CA PHE A 42 -4.11 -1.36 2.36
C PHE A 42 -3.50 -0.26 3.24
N ASP A 43 -3.83 -0.27 4.52
CA ASP A 43 -3.40 0.80 5.46
C ASP A 43 -2.01 0.53 6.05
N ASP A 44 -1.54 -0.72 6.00
CA ASP A 44 -0.29 -1.13 6.63
C ASP A 44 0.57 -1.97 5.68
N ILE A 45 1.75 -1.44 5.38
CA ILE A 45 2.82 -2.12 4.62
C ILE A 45 3.79 -2.87 5.53
N LYS A 46 3.71 -2.62 6.85
CA LYS A 46 4.66 -3.16 7.83
C LYS A 46 4.41 -4.64 8.10
N ALA A 47 3.15 -5.07 7.99
CA ALA A 47 2.74 -6.46 8.05
C ALA A 47 3.19 -7.30 6.83
N MET A 48 3.73 -6.68 5.79
CA MET A 48 4.09 -7.32 4.51
C MET A 48 5.59 -7.50 4.29
N MET A 49 6.38 -7.29 5.35
CA MET A 49 7.85 -7.35 5.36
C MET A 49 8.33 -8.69 5.92
#